data_AF-A0A7V0YVM6-F1
#
_entry.id   AF-A0A7V0YVM6-F1
#
_cell.length_a   1.000
_cell.length_b   1.000
_cell.length_c   1.000
_cell.angle_alpha   90.00
_cell.angle_beta   90.00
_cell.angle_gamma   90.00
#
_symmetry.space_group_name_H-M   'P 1'
#
loop_
_entity.id
_entity.type
_entity.pdbx_description
1 polymer ?
#
loop_
_entity_poly.entity_id
_entity_poly.type
_entity_poly.pdbx_seq_one_letter_code
_entity_poly.pdbx_strand_id
1 'polypeptide(L)'
;AARVMADYSETPVINGGDGSHQHPTQTLYDLYTINKHLGRINGLKIGLCGDLKFGRTVHSLSYALARFGAEIICISPKGLELPDHVLQRLEIKYKHKVTYSDKLEDVIGDIDVLYMTRIQNERLPDDIDYNSVAGKFIVNKELMTKAKNQMIILHPLPRVDEIAYELDNDQRAFYFRQSAYGVRVRMAITAVALDVLKIPATTGLEPSARFVSVKKRCFNPRCVTNHERYLAHKFEVISDLPPLLACAYCGEKPVDET
;
A
#
# COMPACT_ATOMS: atom_id res chain seq x y z
N ALA A 1 16.51 -4.24 -0.73
CA ALA A 1 17.04 -5.03 -1.86
C ALA A 1 16.84 -4.33 -3.20
N ALA A 2 15.60 -4.07 -3.64
CA ALA A 2 15.32 -3.49 -4.95
C ALA A 2 16.04 -2.15 -5.22
N ARG A 3 16.06 -1.24 -4.23
CA ARG A 3 16.81 0.03 -4.32
C ARG A 3 18.31 -0.19 -4.49
N VAL A 4 18.90 -1.12 -3.73
CA VAL A 4 20.32 -1.44 -3.84
C VAL A 4 20.62 -1.94 -5.24
N MET A 5 19.84 -2.89 -5.76
CA MET A 5 20.02 -3.38 -7.12
C MET A 5 19.92 -2.24 -8.15
N ALA A 6 18.96 -1.33 -7.98
CA ALA A 6 18.79 -0.18 -8.87
C ALA A 6 19.99 0.77 -8.87
N ASP A 7 20.70 0.91 -7.74
CA ASP A 7 21.88 1.79 -7.64
C ASP A 7 23.12 1.20 -8.36
N TYR A 8 23.19 -0.11 -8.56
CA TYR A 8 24.34 -0.81 -9.16
C TYR A 8 24.05 -1.44 -10.52
N SER A 9 22.80 -1.42 -11.00
CA SER A 9 22.42 -2.03 -12.27
C SER A 9 22.50 -1.04 -13.42
N GLU A 10 23.07 -1.48 -14.54
CA GLU A 10 23.01 -0.78 -15.82
C GLU A 10 21.66 -0.98 -16.54
N THR A 11 20.82 -1.89 -16.04
CA THR A 11 19.49 -2.19 -16.58
C THR A 11 18.41 -1.68 -15.63
N PRO A 12 17.26 -1.18 -16.13
CA PRO A 12 16.16 -0.73 -15.29
C PRO A 12 15.68 -1.82 -14.33
N VAL A 13 15.56 -1.46 -13.04
CA VAL A 13 15.09 -2.36 -11.98
C VAL A 13 13.66 -1.99 -11.59
N ILE A 14 12.74 -2.94 -11.77
CA ILE A 14 11.34 -2.78 -11.35
C ILE A 14 11.14 -3.53 -10.03
N ASN A 15 10.71 -2.81 -8.98
CA ASN A 15 10.43 -3.42 -7.69
C ASN A 15 9.13 -4.23 -7.73
N GLY A 16 9.26 -5.56 -7.78
CA GLY A 16 8.15 -6.52 -7.66
C GLY A 16 7.64 -6.72 -6.22
N GLY A 17 8.22 -6.03 -5.23
CA GLY A 17 7.88 -6.11 -3.81
C GLY A 17 9.14 -6.28 -2.95
N ASP A 18 9.39 -5.36 -2.02
CA ASP A 18 10.55 -5.43 -1.12
C ASP A 18 10.16 -5.52 0.37
N GLY A 19 10.24 -6.72 0.93
CA GLY A 19 9.95 -6.95 2.35
C GLY A 19 8.54 -6.52 2.75
N SER A 20 8.44 -5.67 3.77
CA SER A 20 7.20 -5.00 4.21
C SER A 20 7.12 -3.54 3.74
N HIS A 21 8.01 -3.09 2.84
CA HIS A 21 8.17 -1.68 2.50
C HIS A 21 7.26 -1.24 1.35
N GLN A 22 7.53 -1.63 0.10
CA GLN A 22 6.75 -1.16 -1.05
C GLN A 22 6.39 -2.29 -2.03
N HIS A 23 5.31 -2.08 -2.79
CA HIS A 23 4.91 -2.92 -3.91
C HIS A 23 4.30 -2.09 -5.05
N PRO A 24 5.12 -1.32 -5.79
CA PRO A 24 4.62 -0.30 -6.72
C PRO A 24 3.82 -0.88 -7.89
N THR A 25 4.22 -2.05 -8.42
CA THR A 25 3.47 -2.67 -9.53
C THR A 25 2.07 -3.08 -9.12
N GLN A 26 1.89 -3.57 -7.88
CA GLN A 26 0.57 -3.91 -7.32
C GLN A 26 -0.30 -2.67 -7.25
N THR A 27 0.21 -1.62 -6.60
CA THR A 27 -0.50 -0.34 -6.50
C THR A 27 -0.92 0.20 -7.86
N LEU A 28 -0.06 0.10 -8.89
CA LEU A 28 -0.43 0.57 -10.23
C LEU A 28 -1.63 -0.16 -10.83
N TYR A 29 -1.72 -1.49 -10.68
CA TYR A 29 -2.92 -2.18 -11.17
C TYR A 29 -4.12 -2.07 -10.23
N ASP A 30 -3.93 -1.81 -8.94
CA ASP A 30 -5.03 -1.46 -8.04
C ASP A 30 -5.69 -0.16 -8.48
N LEU A 31 -4.89 0.90 -8.68
CA LEU A 31 -5.35 2.20 -9.17
C LEU A 31 -5.97 2.09 -10.56
N TYR A 32 -5.35 1.32 -11.46
CA TYR A 32 -5.92 1.06 -12.78
C TYR A 32 -7.29 0.38 -12.67
N THR A 33 -7.44 -0.59 -11.76
CA THR A 33 -8.72 -1.29 -11.55
C THR A 33 -9.80 -0.32 -11.06
N ILE A 34 -9.49 0.49 -10.04
CA ILE A 34 -10.40 1.50 -9.49
C ILE A 34 -10.80 2.50 -10.58
N ASN A 35 -9.82 3.13 -11.23
CA ASN A 35 -10.07 4.16 -12.23
C ASN A 35 -10.82 3.62 -13.45
N LYS A 36 -10.48 2.41 -13.91
CA LYS A 36 -11.14 1.80 -15.06
C LYS A 36 -12.62 1.51 -14.81
N HIS A 37 -12.97 1.12 -13.58
CA HIS A 37 -14.34 0.76 -13.26
C HIS A 37 -15.17 1.96 -12.82
N LEU A 38 -14.63 2.79 -11.93
CA LEU A 38 -15.34 3.92 -11.31
C LEU A 38 -15.11 5.25 -12.03
N GLY A 39 -14.25 5.28 -13.06
CA GLY A 39 -13.95 6.45 -13.88
C GLY A 39 -13.10 7.53 -13.20
N ARG A 40 -12.86 7.41 -11.89
CA ARG A 40 -12.09 8.36 -11.08
C ARG A 40 -11.48 7.68 -9.85
N ILE A 41 -10.60 8.41 -9.18
CA ILE A 41 -10.09 8.07 -7.83
C ILE A 41 -10.33 9.24 -6.86
N ASN A 42 -10.18 10.47 -7.34
CA ASN A 42 -10.42 11.69 -6.55
C ASN A 42 -11.84 11.71 -5.96
N GLY A 43 -11.93 11.95 -4.66
CA GLY A 43 -13.18 12.01 -3.89
C GLY A 43 -13.94 10.69 -3.81
N LEU A 44 -13.27 9.54 -4.02
CA LEU A 44 -13.83 8.24 -3.65
C LEU A 44 -13.53 7.94 -2.19
N LYS A 45 -14.48 7.31 -1.50
CA LYS A 45 -14.26 6.76 -0.15
C LYS A 45 -13.74 5.33 -0.25
N ILE A 46 -12.54 5.09 0.25
CA ILE A 46 -11.85 3.80 0.12
C ILE A 46 -11.56 3.24 1.50
N GLY A 47 -12.19 2.10 1.81
CA GLY A 47 -11.92 1.31 3.01
C GLY A 47 -10.72 0.39 2.80
N LEU A 48 -9.67 0.53 3.60
CA LEU A 48 -8.54 -0.40 3.67
C LEU A 48 -8.75 -1.30 4.89
N CYS A 49 -8.93 -2.60 4.67
CA CYS A 49 -9.39 -3.51 5.72
C CYS A 49 -8.47 -4.72 5.94
N GLY A 50 -8.15 -5.05 7.19
CA GLY A 50 -7.37 -6.23 7.59
C GLY A 50 -6.01 -5.92 8.21
N ASP A 51 -4.94 -6.61 7.77
CA ASP A 51 -3.55 -6.37 8.22
C ASP A 51 -2.94 -5.14 7.53
N LEU A 52 -3.16 -3.97 8.14
CA LEU A 52 -2.62 -2.69 7.65
C LEU A 52 -1.19 -2.45 8.14
N LYS A 53 -0.77 -3.12 9.22
CA LYS A 53 0.57 -2.96 9.81
C LYS A 53 1.67 -3.54 8.95
N PHE A 54 1.47 -4.74 8.44
CA PHE A 54 2.49 -5.47 7.67
C PHE A 54 2.15 -5.57 6.17
N GLY A 55 0.98 -5.08 5.76
CA GLY A 55 0.52 -5.04 4.37
C GLY A 55 1.29 -4.03 3.50
N ARG A 56 2.43 -4.44 2.92
CA ARG A 56 3.22 -3.58 1.98
C ARG A 56 2.39 -3.00 0.82
N THR A 57 1.38 -3.74 0.38
CA THR A 57 0.47 -3.33 -0.69
C THR A 57 -0.39 -2.16 -0.23
N VAL A 58 -0.89 -2.22 1.01
CA VAL A 58 -1.69 -1.17 1.65
C VAL A 58 -0.83 0.08 1.82
N HIS A 59 0.39 -0.03 2.34
CA HIS A 59 1.25 1.15 2.55
C HIS A 59 1.50 1.91 1.25
N SER A 60 1.86 1.17 0.19
CA SER A 60 2.09 1.73 -1.15
C SER A 60 0.81 2.34 -1.74
N LEU A 61 -0.32 1.65 -1.57
CA LEU A 61 -1.62 2.09 -2.07
C LEU A 61 -2.09 3.35 -1.34
N SER A 62 -1.98 3.42 0.00
CA SER A 62 -2.39 4.58 0.80
C SER A 62 -1.70 5.86 0.32
N TYR A 63 -0.40 5.81 0.04
CA TYR A 63 0.34 6.96 -0.51
C TYR A 63 -0.18 7.37 -1.88
N ALA A 64 -0.48 6.42 -2.75
CA ALA A 64 -0.99 6.75 -4.07
C ALA A 64 -2.42 7.29 -4.00
N LEU A 65 -3.30 6.68 -3.21
CA LEU A 65 -4.68 7.15 -2.99
C LEU A 65 -4.72 8.58 -2.46
N ALA A 66 -3.85 8.90 -1.49
CA ALA A 66 -3.70 10.26 -0.98
C ALA A 66 -3.32 11.26 -2.09
N ARG A 67 -2.38 10.90 -2.98
CA ARG A 67 -2.00 11.74 -4.13
C ARG A 67 -3.12 11.94 -5.14
N PHE A 68 -4.02 10.97 -5.27
CA PHE A 68 -5.19 11.06 -6.14
C PHE A 68 -6.39 11.75 -5.48
N GLY A 69 -6.31 12.14 -4.20
CA GLY A 69 -7.38 12.81 -3.48
C GLY A 69 -8.55 11.90 -3.06
N ALA A 70 -8.31 10.60 -2.88
CA ALA A 70 -9.30 9.71 -2.28
C ALA A 70 -9.40 9.92 -0.76
N GLU A 71 -10.57 9.68 -0.18
CA GLU A 71 -10.78 9.61 1.28
C GLU A 71 -10.45 8.20 1.77
N ILE A 72 -9.50 8.07 2.70
CA ILE A 72 -9.03 6.76 3.18
C ILE A 72 -9.62 6.48 4.56
N ILE A 73 -10.31 5.33 4.68
CA ILE A 73 -10.84 4.80 5.94
C ILE A 73 -10.07 3.53 6.29
N CYS A 74 -9.41 3.51 7.44
CA CYS A 74 -8.66 2.35 7.93
C CYS A 74 -9.54 1.49 8.85
N ILE A 75 -9.64 0.20 8.53
CA ILE A 75 -10.48 -0.77 9.23
C ILE A 75 -9.59 -1.95 9.62
N SER A 76 -9.10 -1.97 10.86
CA SER A 76 -8.13 -2.99 11.29
C SER A 76 -8.38 -3.47 12.69
N PRO A 77 -8.03 -4.72 13.00
CA PRO A 77 -7.91 -5.17 14.38
C PRO A 77 -6.94 -4.30 15.17
N LYS A 78 -7.14 -4.23 16.49
CA LYS A 78 -6.17 -3.63 17.39
C LYS A 78 -4.80 -4.29 17.21
N GLY A 79 -3.74 -3.49 17.09
CA GLY A 79 -2.37 -3.95 16.89
C GLY A 79 -1.97 -4.22 15.44
N LEU A 80 -2.91 -4.14 14.48
CA LEU A 80 -2.69 -4.26 13.03
C LEU A 80 -2.97 -2.95 12.26
N GLU A 81 -2.98 -1.82 12.95
CA GLU A 81 -3.17 -0.49 12.37
C GLU A 81 -2.00 -0.08 11.46
N LEU A 82 -2.22 0.95 10.62
CA LEU A 82 -1.13 1.55 9.85
C LEU A 82 0.02 1.98 10.77
N PRO A 83 1.28 1.68 10.43
CA PRO A 83 2.42 2.10 11.25
C PRO A 83 2.56 3.63 11.31
N ASP A 84 3.08 4.15 12.42
CA ASP A 84 3.28 5.60 12.63
C ASP A 84 4.08 6.27 11.50
N HIS A 85 5.10 5.60 10.96
CA HIS A 85 5.90 6.15 9.87
C HIS A 85 5.06 6.32 8.58
N VAL A 86 4.06 5.47 8.35
CA VAL A 86 3.13 5.59 7.22
C VAL A 86 2.17 6.75 7.45
N LEU A 87 1.58 6.85 8.64
CA LEU A 87 0.65 7.92 9.02
C LEU A 87 1.32 9.29 8.96
N GLN A 88 2.52 9.44 9.54
CA GLN A 88 3.30 10.68 9.50
C GLN A 88 3.61 11.08 8.06
N ARG A 89 3.96 10.11 7.19
CA ARG A 89 4.23 10.39 5.78
C ARG A 89 2.96 10.82 5.03
N LEU A 90 1.81 10.20 5.30
CA LEU A 90 0.51 10.62 4.76
C LEU A 90 0.18 12.07 5.15
N GLU A 91 0.28 12.39 6.43
CA GLU A 91 -0.06 13.72 6.94
C GLU A 91 0.92 14.79 6.46
N ILE A 92 2.22 14.52 6.53
CA ILE A 92 3.23 15.56 6.29
C ILE A 92 3.50 15.75 4.79
N LYS A 93 3.74 14.66 4.03
CA LYS A 93 4.12 14.74 2.61
C LYS A 93 2.91 14.87 1.70
N TYR A 94 1.85 14.11 1.99
CA TYR A 94 0.65 14.08 1.14
C TYR A 94 -0.49 14.95 1.67
N LYS A 95 -0.32 15.63 2.82
CA LYS A 95 -1.34 16.49 3.45
C LYS A 95 -2.67 15.77 3.61
N HIS A 96 -2.61 14.48 3.91
CA HIS A 96 -3.76 13.59 3.95
C HIS A 96 -3.92 12.97 5.34
N LYS A 97 -5.14 13.04 5.88
CA LYS A 97 -5.51 12.40 7.15
C LYS A 97 -6.45 11.25 6.86
N VAL A 98 -6.15 10.09 7.43
CA VAL A 98 -7.03 8.91 7.36
C VAL A 98 -8.06 8.99 8.47
N THR A 99 -9.22 8.38 8.26
CA THR A 99 -10.20 8.09 9.32
C THR A 99 -10.15 6.62 9.70
N TYR A 100 -10.79 6.26 10.80
CA TYR A 100 -10.76 4.90 11.35
C TYR A 100 -12.18 4.39 11.62
N SER A 101 -12.35 3.08 11.48
CA SER A 101 -13.53 2.37 11.96
C SER A 101 -13.12 1.04 12.58
N ASP A 102 -13.70 0.71 13.73
CA ASP A 102 -13.46 -0.57 14.41
C ASP A 102 -14.21 -1.73 13.75
N LYS A 103 -15.27 -1.42 13.01
CA LYS A 103 -16.17 -2.38 12.38
C LYS A 103 -16.34 -2.10 10.91
N LEU A 104 -16.38 -3.17 10.12
CA LEU A 104 -16.59 -3.05 8.68
C LEU A 104 -18.05 -2.70 8.35
N GLU A 105 -18.99 -3.18 9.17
CA GLU A 105 -20.43 -2.93 9.05
C GLU A 105 -20.78 -1.44 9.12
N ASP A 106 -20.02 -0.67 9.90
CA ASP A 106 -20.30 0.74 10.17
C ASP A 106 -19.96 1.64 8.96
N VAL A 107 -19.14 1.14 8.03
CA VAL A 107 -18.62 1.92 6.89
C VAL A 107 -19.00 1.34 5.53
N ILE A 108 -19.46 0.09 5.46
CA ILE A 108 -19.71 -0.62 4.20
C ILE A 108 -20.73 0.10 3.30
N GLY A 109 -21.71 0.78 3.88
CA GLY A 109 -22.72 1.55 3.13
C GLY A 109 -22.21 2.86 2.53
N ASP A 110 -21.07 3.37 3.03
CA ASP A 110 -20.54 4.68 2.67
C ASP A 110 -19.32 4.63 1.76
N ILE A 111 -18.61 3.49 1.69
CA ILE A 111 -17.42 3.32 0.84
C ILE A 111 -17.77 2.98 -0.62
N ASP A 112 -16.91 3.42 -1.53
CA ASP A 112 -16.98 3.12 -2.97
C ASP A 112 -16.03 1.97 -3.34
N VAL A 113 -14.95 1.78 -2.58
CA VAL A 113 -13.99 0.67 -2.75
C VAL A 113 -13.69 0.07 -1.39
N LEU A 114 -13.81 -1.24 -1.26
CA LEU A 114 -13.29 -2.01 -0.15
C LEU A 114 -12.04 -2.76 -0.60
N TYR A 115 -10.88 -2.36 -0.11
CA TYR A 115 -9.62 -3.07 -0.33
C TYR A 115 -9.33 -3.97 0.87
N MET A 116 -9.64 -5.24 0.70
CA MET A 116 -9.42 -6.26 1.73
C MET A 116 -7.97 -6.74 1.71
N THR A 117 -7.47 -7.10 2.89
CA THR A 117 -6.20 -7.79 3.08
C THR A 117 -6.36 -8.95 4.05
N ARG A 118 -5.55 -9.98 3.83
CA ARG A 118 -5.48 -11.14 4.70
C ARG A 118 -4.95 -10.76 6.09
N ILE A 119 -5.67 -11.16 7.12
CA ILE A 119 -5.15 -11.18 8.50
C ILE A 119 -4.30 -12.44 8.65
N GLN A 120 -3.03 -12.26 9.00
CA GLN A 120 -2.09 -13.36 9.19
C GLN A 120 -1.96 -13.67 10.68
N ASN A 121 -2.40 -14.86 11.11
CA ASN A 121 -2.37 -15.30 12.50
C ASN A 121 -0.95 -15.15 13.10
N GLU A 122 0.06 -15.52 12.33
CA GLU A 122 1.47 -15.47 12.71
C GLU A 122 2.03 -14.06 12.95
N ARG A 123 1.24 -13.00 12.67
CA ARG A 123 1.63 -11.60 12.87
C ARG A 123 0.84 -10.89 13.95
N LEU A 124 -0.19 -11.54 14.47
CA LEU A 124 -0.95 -10.99 15.59
C LEU A 124 -0.06 -10.94 16.84
N PRO A 125 -0.24 -9.92 17.69
CA PRO A 125 0.31 -9.94 19.04
C PRO A 125 -0.13 -11.22 19.77
N ASP A 126 0.76 -11.77 20.60
CA ASP A 126 0.51 -13.03 21.33
C ASP A 126 -0.74 -12.96 22.25
N ASP A 127 -1.15 -11.76 22.64
CA ASP A 127 -2.35 -11.50 23.46
C ASP A 127 -3.65 -11.42 22.65
N ILE A 128 -3.59 -11.52 21.31
CA ILE A 128 -4.75 -11.42 20.42
C ILE A 128 -5.06 -12.79 19.80
N ASP A 129 -6.22 -13.35 20.18
CA ASP A 129 -6.75 -14.57 19.56
C ASP A 129 -7.25 -14.27 18.14
N TYR A 130 -6.68 -14.97 17.15
CA TYR A 130 -7.09 -14.88 15.75
C TYR A 130 -8.58 -15.10 15.55
N ASN A 131 -9.18 -16.10 16.21
CA ASN A 131 -10.60 -16.42 15.99
C ASN A 131 -11.51 -15.28 16.48
N SER A 132 -11.13 -14.61 17.57
CA SER A 132 -11.84 -13.43 18.09
C SER A 132 -11.81 -12.20 17.17
N VAL A 133 -10.87 -12.18 16.22
CA VAL A 133 -10.60 -11.06 15.32
C VAL A 133 -11.05 -11.35 13.90
N ALA A 134 -10.59 -12.45 13.30
CA ALA A 134 -10.81 -12.77 11.89
C ALA A 134 -12.30 -12.74 11.52
N GLY A 135 -13.16 -13.28 12.39
CA GLY A 135 -14.62 -13.30 12.20
C GLY A 135 -15.28 -11.92 12.05
N LYS A 136 -14.67 -10.85 12.58
CA LYS A 136 -15.22 -9.48 12.54
C LYS A 136 -14.88 -8.71 11.26
N PHE A 137 -13.99 -9.25 10.44
CA PHE A 137 -13.53 -8.60 9.21
C PHE A 137 -13.81 -9.48 7.97
N ILE A 138 -14.82 -10.35 8.06
CA ILE A 138 -15.24 -11.21 6.94
C ILE A 138 -16.24 -10.46 6.06
N VAL A 139 -15.97 -10.46 4.75
CA VAL A 139 -16.91 -9.96 3.75
C VAL A 139 -17.74 -11.12 3.23
N ASN A 140 -19.05 -11.10 3.52
CA ASN A 140 -20.01 -12.12 3.10
C ASN A 140 -21.24 -11.47 2.43
N LYS A 141 -22.16 -12.29 1.91
CA LYS A 141 -23.35 -11.80 1.21
C LYS A 141 -24.27 -10.96 2.09
N GLU A 142 -24.38 -11.30 3.38
CA GLU A 142 -25.18 -10.55 4.35
C GLU A 142 -24.66 -9.12 4.51
N LEU A 143 -23.37 -8.94 4.77
CA LEU A 143 -22.73 -7.63 4.86
C LEU A 143 -22.92 -6.84 3.55
N MET A 144 -22.74 -7.53 2.42
CA MET A 144 -22.87 -6.95 1.09
C MET A 144 -24.30 -6.55 0.71
N THR A 145 -25.32 -6.85 1.53
CA THR A 145 -26.67 -6.26 1.38
C THR A 145 -26.72 -4.78 1.79
N LYS A 146 -25.81 -4.35 2.66
CA LYS A 146 -25.71 -2.97 3.16
C LYS A 146 -24.78 -2.10 2.31
N ALA A 147 -23.98 -2.73 1.45
CA ALA A 147 -23.05 -2.11 0.53
C ALA A 147 -23.75 -1.34 -0.60
N LYS A 148 -23.10 -0.29 -1.12
CA LYS A 148 -23.57 0.40 -2.33
C LYS A 148 -23.63 -0.57 -3.51
N ASN A 149 -24.58 -0.36 -4.42
CA ASN A 149 -24.69 -1.20 -5.63
C ASN A 149 -23.47 -1.05 -6.56
N GLN A 150 -22.82 0.11 -6.56
CA GLN A 150 -21.68 0.43 -7.43
C GLN A 150 -20.32 0.29 -6.73
N MET A 151 -20.28 -0.13 -5.46
CA MET A 151 -18.98 -0.33 -4.81
C MET A 151 -18.25 -1.54 -5.39
N ILE A 152 -16.93 -1.58 -5.25
CA ILE A 152 -16.13 -2.76 -5.63
C ILE A 152 -15.27 -3.27 -4.48
N ILE A 153 -15.08 -4.59 -4.46
CA ILE A 153 -14.20 -5.29 -3.53
C ILE A 153 -12.92 -5.65 -4.27
N LEU A 154 -11.79 -5.18 -3.76
CA LEU A 154 -10.45 -5.51 -4.20
C LEU A 154 -9.75 -6.37 -3.15
N HIS A 155 -8.85 -7.23 -3.60
CA HIS A 155 -8.02 -8.06 -2.73
C HIS A 155 -6.72 -8.42 -3.47
N PRO A 156 -5.53 -8.20 -2.88
CA PRO A 156 -4.26 -8.48 -3.56
C PRO A 156 -4.04 -9.98 -3.83
N LEU A 157 -4.77 -10.85 -3.12
CA LEU A 157 -4.64 -12.31 -3.10
C LEU A 157 -3.27 -12.79 -2.55
N PRO A 158 -3.17 -14.05 -2.10
CA PRO A 158 -4.25 -15.03 -1.91
C PRO A 158 -5.18 -14.67 -0.76
N ARG A 159 -6.47 -15.05 -0.85
CA ARG A 159 -7.41 -14.98 0.28
C ARG A 159 -7.46 -16.29 1.06
N VAL A 160 -7.89 -16.25 2.31
CA VAL A 160 -8.12 -17.42 3.16
C VAL A 160 -9.60 -17.52 3.54
N ASP A 161 -10.07 -16.59 4.35
CA ASP A 161 -11.40 -16.59 4.98
C ASP A 161 -12.02 -15.18 5.05
N GLU A 162 -11.23 -14.13 4.79
CA GLU A 162 -11.62 -12.72 4.87
C GLU A 162 -12.66 -12.32 3.80
N ILE A 163 -12.83 -13.12 2.75
CA ILE A 163 -13.88 -12.95 1.73
C ILE A 163 -14.54 -14.30 1.47
N ALA A 164 -15.83 -14.40 1.75
CA ALA A 164 -16.60 -15.63 1.55
C ALA A 164 -16.68 -16.01 0.07
N TYR A 165 -16.51 -17.31 -0.23
CA TYR A 165 -16.53 -17.85 -1.61
C TYR A 165 -17.84 -17.57 -2.37
N GLU A 166 -18.96 -17.42 -1.65
CA GLU A 166 -20.25 -17.08 -2.27
C GLU A 166 -20.25 -15.73 -3.01
N LEU A 167 -19.30 -14.85 -2.69
CA LEU A 167 -19.15 -13.54 -3.35
C LEU A 167 -18.42 -13.63 -4.69
N ASP A 168 -17.90 -14.79 -5.11
CA ASP A 168 -17.17 -14.92 -6.38
C ASP A 168 -18.04 -14.56 -7.60
N ASN A 169 -19.35 -14.76 -7.47
CA ASN A 169 -20.34 -14.42 -8.49
C ASN A 169 -20.98 -13.02 -8.28
N ASP A 170 -20.63 -12.31 -7.20
CA ASP A 170 -21.11 -10.95 -6.98
C ASP A 170 -20.47 -10.01 -8.02
N GLN A 171 -21.27 -9.16 -8.67
CA GLN A 171 -20.77 -8.25 -9.69
C GLN A 171 -19.73 -7.26 -9.18
N ARG A 172 -19.77 -6.98 -7.86
CA ARG A 172 -18.88 -6.08 -7.12
C ARG A 172 -17.57 -6.75 -6.69
N ALA A 173 -17.43 -8.07 -6.84
CA ALA A 173 -16.19 -8.79 -6.55
C ALA A 173 -15.17 -8.60 -7.69
N PHE A 174 -14.20 -7.70 -7.50
CA PHE A 174 -13.24 -7.32 -8.55
C PHE A 174 -11.86 -7.95 -8.40
N TYR A 175 -11.57 -8.69 -7.33
CA TYR A 175 -10.24 -9.23 -7.05
C TYR A 175 -9.67 -10.13 -8.17
N PHE A 176 -10.48 -10.94 -8.86
CA PHE A 176 -9.98 -11.70 -10.02
C PHE A 176 -9.72 -10.81 -11.25
N ARG A 177 -10.57 -9.81 -11.51
CA ARG A 177 -10.37 -8.83 -12.59
C ARG A 177 -9.13 -7.97 -12.34
N GLN A 178 -8.93 -7.57 -11.09
CA GLN A 178 -7.73 -6.87 -10.59
C GLN A 178 -6.47 -7.67 -10.89
N SER A 179 -6.43 -8.97 -10.53
CA SER A 179 -5.28 -9.84 -10.85
C SER A 179 -5.05 -9.96 -12.37
N ALA A 180 -6.10 -10.09 -13.17
CA ALA A 180 -5.99 -10.14 -14.63
C ALA A 180 -5.44 -8.82 -15.21
N TYR A 181 -5.80 -7.67 -14.65
CA TYR A 181 -5.24 -6.38 -15.04
C TYR A 181 -3.76 -6.24 -14.65
N GLY A 182 -3.31 -6.96 -13.63
CA GLY A 182 -1.89 -7.03 -13.26
C GLY A 182 -0.99 -7.46 -14.42
N VAL A 183 -1.45 -8.38 -15.29
CA VAL A 183 -0.70 -8.77 -16.49
C VAL A 183 -0.49 -7.58 -17.43
N ARG A 184 -1.58 -6.88 -17.78
CA ARG A 184 -1.56 -5.77 -18.75
C ARG A 184 -0.74 -4.59 -18.23
N VAL A 185 -0.88 -4.26 -16.96
CA VAL A 185 -0.13 -3.17 -16.32
C VAL A 185 1.36 -3.51 -16.26
N ARG A 186 1.72 -4.74 -15.90
CA ARG A 186 3.14 -5.16 -15.89
C ARG A 186 3.73 -5.18 -17.30
N MET A 187 2.99 -5.63 -18.32
CA MET A 187 3.43 -5.51 -19.72
C MET A 187 3.73 -4.06 -20.10
N ALA A 188 2.86 -3.11 -19.74
CA ALA A 188 3.09 -1.70 -20.00
C ALA A 188 4.34 -1.17 -19.28
N ILE A 189 4.50 -1.49 -17.99
CA ILE A 189 5.67 -1.08 -17.19
C ILE A 189 6.96 -1.63 -17.82
N THR A 190 6.98 -2.92 -18.20
CA THR A 190 8.14 -3.55 -18.84
C THR A 190 8.44 -2.94 -20.20
N ALA A 191 7.43 -2.72 -21.04
CA ALA A 191 7.62 -2.10 -22.36
C ALA A 191 8.19 -0.68 -22.25
N VAL A 192 7.77 0.08 -21.24
CA VAL A 192 8.29 1.43 -20.98
C VAL A 192 9.72 1.38 -20.45
N ALA A 193 9.99 0.49 -19.50
CA ALA A 193 11.33 0.33 -18.94
C ALA A 193 12.35 -0.08 -20.01
N LEU A 194 11.93 -0.85 -21.02
CA LEU A 194 12.77 -1.27 -22.15
C LEU A 194 12.76 -0.29 -23.33
N ASP A 195 12.16 0.89 -23.19
CA ASP A 195 11.96 1.91 -24.26
C ASP A 195 11.25 1.37 -25.53
N VAL A 196 10.54 0.25 -25.42
CA VAL A 196 9.71 -0.32 -26.49
C VAL A 196 8.42 0.49 -26.67
N LEU A 197 7.88 0.99 -25.55
CA LEU A 197 6.72 1.86 -25.53
C LEU A 197 7.10 3.23 -24.95
N LYS A 198 7.02 4.26 -25.78
CA LYS A 198 7.15 5.64 -25.33
C LYS A 198 5.78 6.13 -24.87
N ILE A 199 5.63 6.32 -23.56
CA ILE A 199 4.50 7.08 -23.04
C ILE A 199 4.81 8.55 -23.35
N PRO A 200 3.84 9.37 -23.80
CA PRO A 200 3.98 10.83 -23.82
C PRO A 200 4.34 11.30 -22.40
N ALA A 201 5.64 11.42 -22.16
CA ALA A 201 6.20 11.58 -20.84
C ALA A 201 6.08 13.05 -20.47
N THR A 202 5.44 13.43 -19.36
CA THR A 202 6.15 13.67 -18.09
C THR A 202 7.28 14.71 -18.18
N THR A 203 7.35 15.51 -19.24
CA THR A 203 8.24 16.68 -19.35
C THR A 203 7.96 17.61 -18.18
N GLY A 204 8.97 17.81 -17.34
CA GLY A 204 8.88 18.66 -16.15
C GLY A 204 8.39 17.97 -14.87
N LEU A 205 8.17 16.64 -14.86
CA LEU A 205 8.01 15.92 -13.60
C LEU A 205 9.38 15.61 -13.00
N GLU A 206 9.85 16.52 -12.14
CA GLU A 206 11.00 16.26 -11.29
C GLU A 206 10.73 15.04 -10.40
N PRO A 207 11.72 14.16 -10.16
CA PRO A 207 11.61 13.12 -9.16
C PRO A 207 11.22 13.73 -7.81
N SER A 208 10.03 13.40 -7.31
CA SER A 208 9.51 13.97 -6.05
C SER A 208 10.25 13.51 -4.79
N ALA A 209 11.24 12.62 -4.96
CA ALA A 209 12.04 12.07 -3.89
C ALA A 209 13.44 12.69 -3.91
N ARG A 210 13.72 13.53 -2.92
CA ARG A 210 15.04 14.09 -2.66
C ARG A 210 15.76 13.18 -1.67
N PHE A 211 16.96 12.71 -2.00
CA PHE A 211 17.75 11.86 -1.11
C PHE A 211 18.96 12.61 -0.56
N VAL A 212 19.29 12.35 0.71
CA VAL A 212 20.44 12.93 1.41
C VAL A 212 21.24 11.84 2.12
N SER A 213 22.55 12.07 2.23
CA SER A 213 23.43 11.33 3.11
C SER A 213 23.77 12.21 4.30
N VAL A 214 23.37 11.78 5.49
CA VAL A 214 23.58 12.48 6.77
C VAL A 214 24.23 11.53 7.77
N LYS A 215 24.84 12.06 8.84
CA LYS A 215 25.38 11.26 9.97
C LYS A 215 24.25 10.69 10.84
N LYS A 216 23.43 9.83 10.24
CA LYS A 216 22.36 9.09 10.90
C LYS A 216 22.38 7.64 10.41
N ARG A 217 21.87 6.73 11.23
CA ARG A 217 21.72 5.31 10.86
C ARG A 217 20.27 4.89 10.85
N CYS A 218 20.00 3.87 10.04
CA CYS A 218 18.73 3.17 10.11
C CYS A 218 18.79 2.17 11.27
N PHE A 219 17.88 2.26 12.24
CA PHE A 219 17.86 1.36 13.39
C PHE A 219 17.06 0.07 13.16
N ASN A 220 16.40 -0.06 12.01
CA ASN A 220 15.68 -1.29 11.68
C ASN A 220 16.67 -2.44 11.54
N PRO A 221 16.65 -3.45 12.43
CA PRO A 221 17.63 -4.54 12.42
C PRO A 221 17.53 -5.40 11.17
N ARG A 222 16.44 -5.29 10.38
CA ARG A 222 16.26 -5.99 9.10
C ARG A 222 16.63 -5.13 7.89
N CYS A 223 17.07 -3.89 8.09
CA CYS A 223 17.49 -3.02 6.99
C CYS A 223 18.79 -3.49 6.37
N VAL A 224 18.86 -3.48 5.03
CA VAL A 224 20.04 -3.93 4.27
C VAL A 224 21.31 -3.18 4.65
N THR A 225 21.23 -1.91 5.03
CA THR A 225 22.40 -1.10 5.45
C THR A 225 23.05 -1.61 6.75
N ASN A 226 22.32 -2.41 7.54
CA ASN A 226 22.84 -2.99 8.78
C ASN A 226 23.47 -4.37 8.58
N HIS A 227 23.32 -4.96 7.39
CA HIS A 227 23.89 -6.26 7.03
C HIS A 227 24.99 -6.15 5.98
N GLU A 228 24.95 -5.12 5.13
CA GLU A 228 25.87 -4.92 4.02
C GLU A 228 26.78 -3.70 4.26
N ARG A 229 28.04 -3.94 4.61
CA ARG A 229 28.99 -2.89 5.03
C ARG A 229 29.37 -1.89 3.93
N TYR A 230 29.22 -2.26 2.67
CA TYR A 230 29.54 -1.39 1.53
C TYR A 230 28.42 -0.38 1.23
N LEU A 231 27.24 -0.52 1.85
CA LEU A 231 26.12 0.37 1.59
C LEU A 231 26.14 1.59 2.50
N ALA A 232 26.15 2.77 1.88
CA ALA A 232 25.90 4.02 2.60
C ALA A 232 24.44 4.12 3.06
N HIS A 233 24.25 4.65 4.28
CA HIS A 233 22.93 5.06 4.74
C HIS A 233 22.46 6.27 3.93
N LYS A 234 21.38 6.07 3.17
CA LYS A 234 20.71 7.09 2.37
C LYS A 234 19.31 7.33 2.94
N PHE A 235 18.87 8.58 2.96
CA PHE A 235 17.58 8.96 3.50
C PHE A 235 16.79 9.80 2.50
N GLU A 236 15.52 9.46 2.28
CA GLU A 236 14.58 10.30 1.57
C GLU A 236 14.16 11.46 2.48
N VAL A 237 14.15 12.68 1.95
CA VAL A 237 13.54 13.83 2.59
C VAL A 237 12.03 13.78 2.34
N ILE A 238 11.29 13.51 3.41
CA ILE A 238 9.83 13.47 3.41
C ILE A 238 9.27 14.88 3.55
N SER A 239 9.94 15.71 4.35
CA SER A 239 9.56 17.09 4.62
C SER A 239 10.76 17.90 5.08
N ASP A 240 10.82 19.15 4.63
CA ASP A 240 11.80 20.12 5.12
C ASP A 240 11.37 20.72 6.46
N LEU A 241 10.06 20.93 6.66
CA LEU A 241 9.48 21.62 7.81
C LEU A 241 8.13 20.96 8.22
N PRO A 242 8.06 20.23 9.35
CA PRO A 242 9.18 19.81 10.18
C PRO A 242 10.13 18.87 9.42
N PRO A 243 11.44 18.83 9.76
CA PRO A 243 12.39 17.96 9.08
C PRO A 243 12.05 16.50 9.35
N LEU A 244 11.68 15.78 8.29
CA LEU A 244 11.39 14.35 8.36
C LEU A 244 12.19 13.62 7.30
N LEU A 245 12.98 12.66 7.76
CA LEU A 245 13.76 11.76 6.94
C LEU A 245 13.19 10.34 7.08
N ALA A 246 13.27 9.57 6.00
CA ALA A 246 12.96 8.15 5.99
C ALA A 246 14.10 7.39 5.32
N CYS A 247 14.45 6.21 5.83
CA CYS A 247 15.48 5.38 5.22
C CYS A 247 15.10 5.04 3.77
N ALA A 248 15.99 5.29 2.82
CA ALA A 248 15.72 5.07 1.39
C ALA A 248 15.49 3.59 1.02
N TYR A 249 15.81 2.66 1.92
CA TYR A 249 15.77 1.22 1.69
C TYR A 249 14.60 0.51 2.37
N CYS A 250 14.10 1.03 3.50
CA CYS A 250 13.03 0.39 4.27
C CYS A 250 11.95 1.35 4.79
N GLY A 251 12.09 2.66 4.55
CA GLY A 251 11.11 3.68 4.95
C GLY A 251 11.18 4.11 6.42
N GLU A 252 11.99 3.45 7.24
CA GLU A 252 12.06 3.71 8.69
C GLU A 252 12.74 5.03 9.03
N LYS A 253 12.30 5.66 10.13
CA LYS A 253 12.86 6.93 10.58
C LYS A 253 14.32 6.74 11.03
N PRO A 254 15.27 7.58 10.58
CA PRO A 254 16.61 7.58 11.14
C PRO A 254 16.62 8.08 12.57
N VAL A 255 17.58 7.58 13.34
CA VAL A 255 17.97 8.16 14.64
C VAL A 255 19.38 8.71 14.55
N ASP A 256 19.70 9.65 15.44
CA ASP A 256 21.03 10.23 15.53
C ASP A 256 22.05 9.18 16.00
N GLU A 257 23.28 9.27 15.53
CA GLU A 257 24.39 8.49 16.08
C GLU A 257 24.69 9.03 17.49
N THR A 258 24.42 8.25 18.54
CA THR A 258 24.98 8.48 19.88
C THR A 258 26.45 8.08 19.91
#